data_AF-A0A962UAN4-F1
#
_entry.id   AF-A0A962UAN4-F1
#
_cell.length_a   1.000
_cell.length_b   1.000
_cell.length_c   1.000
_cell.angle_alpha   90.00
_cell.angle_beta   90.00
_cell.angle_gamma   90.00
#
_symmetry.space_group_name_H-M   'P 1'
#
loop_
_entity.id
_entity.type
_entity.pdbx_description
1 polymer ?
#
loop_
_entity_poly.entity_id
_entity_poly.type
_entity_poly.pdbx_seq_one_letter_code
_entity_poly.pdbx_strand_id
1 'polypeptide(L)'
;MTLLSSNRHEGVLALTAAADAEQIVDALSALPAGILPLREACTQGGFVDESARQISVIDVKRSRDHVAARIGVFFAEVVGGCNCHDDPASSPVYARFDLKFARHSTEVEIHLLPD
;
A
#
# COMPACT_ATOMS: atom_id res chain seq x y z
N MET A 1 -9.11 2.41 14.73
CA MET A 1 -10.34 2.58 13.94
C MET A 1 -10.36 4.01 13.41
N THR A 2 -9.78 4.23 12.22
CA THR A 2 -9.60 5.57 11.66
C THR A 2 -10.78 5.89 10.74
N LEU A 3 -11.62 6.86 11.12
CA LEU A 3 -12.74 7.31 10.28
C LEU A 3 -12.26 8.07 9.03
N LEU A 4 -12.89 7.78 7.89
CA LEU A 4 -12.37 8.02 6.53
C LEU A 4 -12.97 9.29 5.88
N SER A 5 -12.12 10.22 5.43
CA SER A 5 -12.47 11.42 4.66
C SER A 5 -12.87 11.09 3.20
N SER A 6 -13.66 11.97 2.57
CA SER A 6 -14.42 11.72 1.31
C SER A 6 -13.61 11.12 0.14
N ASN A 7 -12.35 11.54 -0.08
CA ASN A 7 -11.51 11.03 -1.19
C ASN A 7 -10.99 9.61 -1.00
N ARG A 8 -11.02 9.07 0.22
CA ARG A 8 -10.57 7.69 0.49
C ARG A 8 -11.59 6.65 0.05
N HIS A 9 -12.87 7.03 0.01
CA HIS A 9 -13.96 6.11 -0.33
C HIS A 9 -13.96 5.73 -1.82
N GLU A 10 -13.66 6.67 -2.72
CA GLU A 10 -13.63 6.39 -4.17
C GLU A 10 -12.51 5.42 -4.56
N GLY A 11 -11.31 5.60 -4.02
CA GLY A 11 -10.18 4.70 -4.30
C GLY A 11 -10.40 3.29 -3.74
N VAL A 12 -11.02 3.17 -2.56
CA VAL A 12 -11.40 1.88 -2.00
C VAL A 12 -12.52 1.23 -2.80
N LEU A 13 -13.48 2.01 -3.30
CA LEU A 13 -14.54 1.50 -4.17
C LEU A 13 -13.96 0.91 -5.46
N ALA A 14 -13.01 1.61 -6.10
CA ALA A 14 -12.31 1.10 -7.28
C ALA A 14 -11.57 -0.22 -6.99
N LEU A 15 -10.90 -0.32 -5.84
CA LEU A 15 -10.22 -1.56 -5.42
C LEU A 15 -11.21 -2.72 -5.23
N THR A 16 -12.38 -2.45 -4.64
CA THR A 16 -13.41 -3.48 -4.40
C THR A 16 -14.11 -3.93 -5.69
N ALA A 17 -14.11 -3.10 -6.73
CA ALA A 17 -14.63 -3.40 -8.06
C ALA A 17 -13.65 -4.14 -8.98
N ALA A 18 -12.36 -4.17 -8.64
CA ALA A 18 -11.32 -4.73 -9.50
C ALA A 18 -11.51 -6.23 -9.78
N ALA A 19 -11.57 -6.58 -11.07
CA ALA A 19 -11.88 -7.92 -11.56
C ALA A 19 -10.64 -8.79 -11.80
N ASP A 20 -9.48 -8.20 -12.03
CA ASP A 20 -8.20 -8.87 -12.35
C ASP A 20 -7.01 -8.21 -11.64
N ALA A 21 -5.80 -8.68 -11.90
CA ALA A 21 -4.58 -8.18 -11.25
C ALA A 21 -4.20 -6.76 -11.70
N GLU A 22 -4.41 -6.43 -12.97
CA GLU A 22 -4.09 -5.12 -13.54
C GLU A 22 -4.96 -4.04 -12.89
N GLN A 23 -6.27 -4.28 -12.79
CA GLN A 23 -7.20 -3.37 -12.13
C GLN A 23 -6.89 -3.20 -10.62
N ILE A 24 -6.36 -4.22 -9.96
CA ILE A 24 -5.91 -4.12 -8.56
C ILE A 24 -4.70 -3.18 -8.48
N VAL A 25 -3.71 -3.34 -9.38
CA VAL A 25 -2.54 -2.44 -9.43
C VAL A 25 -2.96 -1.01 -9.69
N ASP A 26 -3.86 -0.77 -10.65
CA ASP A 26 -4.35 0.56 -10.98
C ASP A 26 -5.07 1.21 -9.79
N ALA A 27 -5.98 0.47 -9.16
CA ALA A 27 -6.73 0.95 -8.01
C ALA A 27 -5.81 1.30 -6.84
N LEU A 28 -4.82 0.44 -6.53
CA LEU A 28 -3.86 0.69 -5.45
C LEU A 28 -2.90 1.83 -5.77
N SER A 29 -2.52 2.00 -7.04
CA SER A 29 -1.66 3.09 -7.48
C SER A 29 -2.39 4.44 -7.39
N ALA A 30 -3.70 4.45 -7.61
CA ALA A 30 -4.55 5.63 -7.46
C ALA A 30 -4.89 5.99 -6.00
N LEU A 31 -4.59 5.13 -5.02
CA LEU A 31 -4.84 5.44 -3.61
C LEU A 31 -3.99 6.64 -3.15
N PRO A 32 -4.53 7.54 -2.32
CA PRO A 32 -3.72 8.59 -1.73
C PRO A 32 -2.59 8.01 -0.84
N ALA A 33 -1.54 8.81 -0.65
CA ALA A 33 -0.47 8.46 0.28
C ALA A 33 -1.01 8.22 1.71
N GLY A 34 -0.36 7.32 2.45
CA GLY A 34 -0.72 6.96 3.82
C GLY A 34 -1.91 6.01 3.96
N ILE A 35 -2.47 5.46 2.87
CA ILE A 35 -3.46 4.37 2.94
C ILE A 35 -2.78 3.02 3.16
N LEU A 36 -1.73 2.75 2.39
CA LEU A 36 -0.89 1.59 2.63
C LEU A 36 0.00 1.89 3.85
N PRO A 37 0.10 0.98 4.83
CA PRO A 37 0.92 1.17 6.02
C PRO A 37 2.42 0.97 5.72
N LEU A 38 2.94 1.64 4.68
CA LEU A 38 4.33 1.48 4.22
C LEU A 38 5.35 1.82 5.31
N ARG A 39 4.99 2.73 6.22
CA ARG A 39 5.85 3.10 7.35
C ARG A 39 6.13 1.93 8.30
N GLU A 40 5.22 0.95 8.40
CA GLU A 40 5.44 -0.24 9.23
C GLU A 40 6.54 -1.16 8.65
N ALA A 41 6.84 -1.02 7.35
CA ALA A 41 7.93 -1.74 6.69
C ALA A 41 9.27 -0.98 6.72
N CYS A 42 9.28 0.28 7.16
CA CYS A 42 10.50 1.05 7.35
C CYS A 42 11.28 0.55 8.57
N THR A 43 12.61 0.48 8.46
CA THR A 43 13.47 -0.03 9.55
C THR A 43 14.50 0.98 10.04
N GLN A 44 14.68 2.08 9.31
CA GLN A 44 15.72 3.08 9.59
C GLN A 44 15.17 4.31 10.34
N GLY A 45 13.87 4.33 10.65
CA GLY A 45 13.22 5.44 11.36
C GLY A 45 13.01 6.70 10.52
N GLY A 46 13.18 6.59 9.19
CA GLY A 46 12.97 7.65 8.23
C GLY A 46 11.50 7.95 7.93
N PHE A 47 11.28 8.65 6.82
CA PHE A 47 9.98 8.97 6.27
C PHE A 47 9.78 8.24 4.93
N VAL A 48 8.54 7.84 4.66
CA VAL A 48 8.19 7.15 3.41
C VAL A 48 8.12 8.18 2.28
N ASP A 49 8.86 7.94 1.21
CA ASP A 49 8.64 8.59 -0.08
C ASP A 49 7.73 7.71 -0.94
N GLU A 50 6.47 8.13 -1.04
CA GLU A 50 5.43 7.45 -1.82
C GLU A 50 5.32 7.94 -3.26
N SER A 51 6.10 8.95 -3.66
CA SER A 51 5.95 9.62 -4.97
C SER A 51 6.24 8.71 -6.16
N ALA A 52 7.07 7.68 -5.96
CA ALA A 52 7.47 6.72 -6.99
C ALA A 52 7.22 5.25 -6.56
N ARG A 53 6.26 5.01 -5.65
CA ARG A 53 5.97 3.64 -5.21
C ARG A 53 5.51 2.77 -6.40
N GLN A 54 6.02 1.55 -6.47
CA GLN A 54 5.67 0.57 -7.51
C GLN A 54 4.94 -0.59 -6.87
N ILE A 55 3.79 -0.95 -7.44
CA ILE A 55 2.92 -1.99 -6.90
C ILE A 55 2.88 -3.16 -7.89
N SER A 56 2.98 -4.37 -7.36
CA SER A 56 2.88 -5.61 -8.12
C SER A 56 1.95 -6.58 -7.41
N VAL A 57 1.18 -7.35 -8.18
CA VAL A 57 0.32 -8.40 -7.64
C VAL A 57 1.10 -9.72 -7.65
N ILE A 58 1.18 -10.36 -6.49
CA ILE A 58 1.87 -11.65 -6.28
C ILE A 58 0.86 -12.80 -6.40
N ASP A 59 -0.32 -12.64 -5.79
CA ASP A 59 -1.39 -13.65 -5.82
C ASP A 59 -2.76 -12.97 -5.69
N VAL A 60 -3.80 -13.57 -6.28
CA VAL A 60 -5.18 -13.14 -6.08
C VAL A 60 -6.10 -14.33 -5.94
N LYS A 61 -6.82 -14.38 -4.83
CA LYS A 61 -7.86 -15.37 -4.55
C LYS A 61 -9.22 -14.70 -4.55
N ARG A 62 -10.11 -15.22 -5.38
CA ARG A 62 -11.48 -14.73 -5.49
C ARG A 62 -12.44 -15.79 -4.96
N SER A 63 -13.31 -15.34 -4.06
CA SER A 63 -14.47 -16.09 -3.60
C SER A 63 -15.74 -15.36 -4.04
N ARG A 64 -16.89 -15.97 -3.74
CA ARG A 64 -18.20 -15.39 -4.06
C ARG A 64 -18.38 -14.01 -3.43
N ASP A 65 -17.97 -13.86 -2.17
CA ASP A 65 -18.24 -12.65 -1.37
C ASP A 65 -16.98 -11.83 -1.06
N HIS A 66 -15.80 -12.41 -1.26
CA HIS A 66 -14.52 -11.80 -0.89
C HIS A 66 -13.47 -11.89 -2.00
N VAL A 67 -12.56 -10.91 -1.98
CA VAL A 67 -11.30 -10.93 -2.72
C VAL A 67 -10.18 -10.82 -1.71
N ALA A 68 -9.16 -11.66 -1.87
CA ALA A 68 -7.90 -11.55 -1.17
C ALA A 68 -6.79 -11.39 -2.20
N ALA A 69 -5.93 -10.40 -2.02
CA ALA A 69 -4.81 -10.14 -2.92
C ALA A 69 -3.53 -10.02 -2.10
N ARG A 70 -2.48 -10.69 -2.56
CA ARG A 70 -1.13 -10.47 -2.06
C ARG A 70 -0.40 -9.55 -3.02
N ILE A 71 0.17 -8.48 -2.49
CA ILE A 71 0.90 -7.49 -3.27
C ILE A 71 2.33 -7.33 -2.76
N GLY A 72 3.23 -6.97 -3.67
CA GLY A 72 4.55 -6.44 -3.37
C GLY A 72 4.59 -4.96 -3.69
N VAL A 73 5.17 -4.16 -2.79
CA VAL A 73 5.33 -2.72 -2.95
C VAL A 73 6.80 -2.36 -2.83
N PHE A 74 7.36 -1.74 -3.86
CA PHE A 74 8.66 -1.09 -3.82
C PHE A 74 8.46 0.40 -3.58
N PHE A 75 9.20 0.96 -2.64
CA PHE A 75 9.18 2.40 -2.31
C PHE A 75 10.52 2.81 -1.72
N ALA A 76 10.66 4.07 -1.32
CA ALA A 76 11.87 4.55 -0.67
C ALA A 76 11.58 5.03 0.77
N GLU A 77 12.47 4.67 1.69
CA GLU A 77 12.58 5.30 3.00
C GLU A 77 13.67 6.37 2.92
N VAL A 78 13.29 7.63 3.17
CA VAL A 78 14.22 8.75 3.25
C VAL A 78 14.65 8.93 4.70
N VAL A 79 15.93 8.78 4.95
CA VAL A 79 16.53 8.84 6.29
C VAL A 79 17.29 10.17 6.42
N GLY A 80 16.98 10.91 7.48
CA GLY A 80 17.73 12.13 7.80
C GLY A 80 19.18 11.81 8.15
N GLY A 81 20.13 12.47 7.50
CA GLY A 81 21.55 12.35 7.84
C GLY A 81 21.80 12.73 9.31
N CYS A 82 22.62 11.94 10.00
CA CYS A 82 22.84 12.11 11.44
C CYS A 82 23.80 13.27 11.79
N ASN A 83 24.14 14.19 10.87
CA ASN A 83 25.03 15.31 11.18
C ASN A 83 24.88 16.52 10.24
N CYS A 84 25.33 17.67 10.76
CA CYS A 84 25.14 19.06 10.29
C CYS A 84 25.72 19.44 8.90
N HIS A 85 25.60 18.58 7.88
CA HIS A 85 25.83 18.92 6.47
C HIS A 85 25.37 17.86 5.45
N ASP A 86 24.74 16.76 5.89
CA ASP A 86 24.47 15.61 5.03
C ASP A 86 23.05 15.68 4.42
N ASP A 87 22.96 15.56 3.10
CA ASP A 87 21.70 15.49 2.37
C ASP A 87 20.90 14.24 2.80
N PRO A 88 19.56 14.30 2.77
CA PRO A 88 18.72 13.14 3.09
C PRO A 88 19.07 11.96 2.18
N ALA A 89 19.32 10.79 2.77
CA ALA A 89 19.63 9.57 2.03
C ALA A 89 18.36 8.80 1.72
N SER A 90 18.19 8.38 0.46
CA SER A 90 17.08 7.54 0.02
C SER A 90 17.49 6.06 0.02
N SER A 91 16.75 5.23 0.75
CA SER A 91 16.98 3.79 0.87
C SER A 91 15.80 3.02 0.26
N PRO A 92 16.03 2.11 -0.72
CA PRO A 92 14.95 1.32 -1.30
C PRO A 92 14.40 0.32 -0.29
N VAL A 93 13.07 0.18 -0.25
CA VAL A 93 12.35 -0.77 0.59
C VAL A 93 11.43 -1.62 -0.27
N TYR A 94 11.40 -2.91 0.03
CA TYR A 94 10.40 -3.84 -0.50
C TYR A 94 9.54 -4.36 0.65
N ALA A 95 8.23 -4.33 0.47
CA ALA A 95 7.27 -4.82 1.46
C ALA A 95 6.20 -5.67 0.79
N ARG A 96 5.67 -6.66 1.52
CA ARG A 96 4.56 -7.49 1.06
C ARG A 96 3.34 -7.24 1.93
N PHE A 97 2.18 -7.15 1.31
CA PHE A 97 0.92 -6.98 2.02
C PHE A 97 -0.11 -8.02 1.59
N ASP A 98 -0.86 -8.54 2.56
CA ASP A 98 -2.12 -9.22 2.29
C ASP A 98 -3.27 -8.21 2.42
N LEU A 99 -4.05 -8.09 1.35
CA LEU A 99 -5.27 -7.31 1.25
C LEU A 99 -6.46 -8.24 1.29
N LYS A 100 -7.49 -7.87 2.04
CA LYS A 100 -8.76 -8.60 2.05
C LYS A 100 -9.91 -7.60 2.06
N PHE A 101 -10.87 -7.81 1.17
CA PHE A 101 -12.06 -6.97 1.07
C PHE A 101 -13.27 -7.78 0.61
N ALA A 102 -14.45 -7.35 1.04
CA ALA A 102 -15.71 -7.92 0.56
C ALA A 102 -16.17 -7.16 -0.69
N ARG A 103 -16.74 -7.87 -1.66
CA ARG A 103 -17.18 -7.29 -2.95
C ARG A 103 -18.26 -6.21 -2.83
N HIS A 104 -18.98 -6.19 -1.71
CA HIS A 104 -20.05 -5.24 -1.42
C HIS A 104 -19.75 -4.35 -0.20
N SER A 105 -18.48 -4.29 0.21
CA SER A 105 -18.03 -3.45 1.33
C SER A 105 -17.06 -2.40 0.84
N THR A 106 -17.00 -1.28 1.56
CA THR A 106 -15.97 -0.25 1.41
C THR A 106 -14.85 -0.43 2.45
N GLU A 107 -14.82 -1.56 3.14
CA GLU A 107 -13.79 -1.90 4.10
C GLU A 107 -12.73 -2.81 3.48
N VAL A 108 -11.46 -2.44 3.67
CA VAL A 108 -10.30 -3.19 3.21
C VAL A 108 -9.41 -3.44 4.43
N GLU A 109 -9.19 -4.71 4.72
CA GLU A 109 -8.21 -5.16 5.69
C GLU A 109 -6.85 -5.23 4.98
N ILE A 110 -5.82 -4.60 5.57
CA ILE A 110 -4.46 -4.53 5.03
C ILE A 110 -3.51 -5.01 6.11
N HIS A 111 -2.72 -6.04 5.81
CA HIS A 111 -1.76 -6.62 6.74
C HIS A 111 -0.37 -6.66 6.11
N LEU A 112 0.62 -6.05 6.77
CA LEU A 112 2.02 -6.22 6.43
C LEU A 112 2.44 -7.68 6.70
N LEU A 113 3.10 -8.29 5.72
CA LEU A 113 3.69 -9.61 5.88
C LEU A 113 5.17 -9.46 6.25
N PRO A 114 5.69 -10.35 7.12
CA PRO A 114 7.13 -10.43 7.35
C PRO A 114 7.85 -10.81 6.04
N ASP A 115 9.12 -10.44 5.92
CA ASP A 115 9.98 -10.86 4.80
C ASP A 115 10.27 -12.37 4.84
#